data_AF-A0A2V8SDK2-F1
#
_entry.id   AF-A0A2V8SDK2-F1
#
_cell.length_a   1.000
_cell.length_b   1.000
_cell.length_c   1.000
_cell.angle_alpha   90.00
_cell.angle_beta   90.00
_cell.angle_gamma   90.00
#
_symmetry.space_group_name_H-M   'P 1'
#
loop_
_entity.id
_entity.type
_entity.pdbx_description
1 polymer ?
#
loop_
_entity_poly.entity_id
_entity_poly.type
_entity_poly.pdbx_seq_one_letter_code
_entity_poly.pdbx_strand_id
1 'polypeptide(L)'
;MASPDDIFQYLPLKYKTQDEEHYIKFLWESFELNYEHGKYQFAFIAYHLLFMTYVYFQLWKIYAVYTDDFRKSILGFQPIHDLFEDLDRRNKQNQAEGNPLVQLYPFDFSKEKESTVMMFFYLIGCDKSKIGKYKSLIRDRNNIAHANGQLVYVSSKDIDQKVEQILKLVEEIQSHSCDTAKECFIKFLKNDSDPNTREYIDDQDQINEVLIRGHYISLKDVTQMLNFDINSLSAESTFPEMKQLSNALISDYAENNELLSA
;
A
#
# COMPACT_ATOMS: atom_id res chain seq x y z
N MET A 1 -18.54 8.76 -12.67
CA MET A 1 -17.66 7.65 -13.09
C MET A 1 -16.36 7.84 -12.33
N ALA A 2 -15.71 6.77 -11.89
CA ALA A 2 -14.40 6.87 -11.25
C ALA A 2 -13.40 7.46 -12.24
N SER A 3 -12.56 8.37 -11.76
CA SER A 3 -11.53 9.03 -12.56
C SER A 3 -10.21 8.25 -12.44
N PRO A 4 -9.35 8.17 -13.48
CA PRO A 4 -8.11 7.39 -13.39
C PRO A 4 -7.19 7.79 -12.24
N ASP A 5 -7.18 9.06 -11.85
CA ASP A 5 -6.42 9.63 -10.74
C ASP A 5 -6.95 9.22 -9.35
N ASP A 6 -8.14 8.60 -9.26
CA ASP A 6 -8.66 8.05 -8.00
C ASP A 6 -7.71 7.02 -7.38
N ILE A 7 -6.82 6.40 -8.17
CA ILE A 7 -5.79 5.47 -7.68
C ILE A 7 -4.86 6.12 -6.65
N PHE A 8 -4.63 7.44 -6.73
CA PHE A 8 -3.77 8.15 -5.78
C PHE A 8 -4.35 8.18 -4.36
N GLN A 9 -5.67 8.05 -4.20
CA GLN A 9 -6.29 7.94 -2.88
C GLN A 9 -5.90 6.65 -2.16
N TYR A 10 -5.44 5.64 -2.89
CA TYR A 10 -5.03 4.32 -2.40
C TYR A 10 -3.51 4.14 -2.31
N LEU A 11 -2.75 5.05 -2.92
CA LEU A 11 -1.29 5.09 -2.83
C LEU A 11 -0.85 5.88 -1.58
N PRO A 12 0.41 5.72 -1.12
CA PRO A 12 0.89 6.42 0.06
C PRO A 12 0.79 7.94 -0.08
N LEU A 13 0.35 8.61 0.99
CA LEU A 13 0.34 10.07 1.08
C LEU A 13 1.76 10.65 1.11
N LYS A 14 2.70 9.90 1.70
CA LYS A 14 4.12 10.24 1.78
C LYS A 14 4.97 9.02 1.47
N TYR A 15 6.01 9.23 0.66
CA TYR A 15 7.00 8.23 0.29
C TYR A 15 8.24 8.35 1.18
N LYS A 16 8.96 7.24 1.39
CA LYS A 16 10.17 7.24 2.22
C LYS A 16 11.36 7.83 1.49
N THR A 17 11.39 7.67 0.16
CA THR A 17 12.47 8.20 -0.68
C THR A 17 11.92 8.98 -1.86
N GLN A 18 12.74 9.90 -2.39
CA GLN A 18 12.38 10.69 -3.56
C GLN A 18 12.26 9.81 -4.82
N ASP A 19 13.00 8.70 -4.88
CA ASP A 19 12.96 7.78 -6.01
C ASP A 19 11.61 7.06 -6.13
N GLU A 20 10.94 6.74 -5.03
CA GLU A 20 9.59 6.15 -5.06
C GLU A 20 8.58 7.16 -5.57
N GLU A 21 8.62 8.41 -5.09
CA GLU A 21 7.75 9.49 -5.57
C GLU A 21 7.97 9.74 -7.08
N HIS A 22 9.23 9.82 -7.51
CA HIS A 22 9.58 9.94 -8.92
C HIS A 22 9.07 8.77 -9.75
N TYR A 23 9.16 7.54 -9.24
CA TYR A 23 8.67 6.35 -9.93
C TYR A 23 7.15 6.40 -10.14
N ILE A 24 6.38 6.76 -9.10
CA ILE A 24 4.93 6.93 -9.20
C ILE A 24 4.57 8.00 -10.22
N LYS A 25 5.23 9.16 -10.13
CA LYS A 25 5.01 10.27 -11.06
C LYS A 25 5.33 9.86 -12.50
N PHE A 26 6.45 9.16 -12.71
CA PHE A 26 6.84 8.65 -14.03
C PHE A 26 5.79 7.69 -14.62
N LEU A 27 5.21 6.80 -13.80
CA LEU A 27 4.16 5.89 -14.26
C LEU A 27 2.88 6.64 -14.62
N TRP A 28 2.49 7.64 -13.83
CA TRP A 28 1.32 8.48 -14.11
C TRP A 28 1.48 9.31 -15.39
N GLU A 29 2.59 10.02 -15.53
CA GLU A 29 2.90 10.79 -16.74
C GLU A 29 2.95 9.88 -17.97
N SER A 30 3.47 8.67 -17.82
CA SER A 30 3.46 7.66 -18.89
C SER A 30 2.03 7.23 -19.25
N PHE A 31 1.12 7.10 -18.29
CA PHE A 31 -0.29 6.81 -18.54
C PHE A 31 -0.94 7.97 -19.30
N GLU A 32 -0.86 9.20 -18.78
CA GLU A 32 -1.47 10.39 -19.37
C GLU A 32 -0.99 10.64 -20.79
N LEU A 33 0.34 10.68 -20.99
CA LEU A 33 0.91 10.95 -22.30
C LEU A 33 0.47 9.91 -23.35
N ASN A 34 0.43 8.63 -22.98
CA ASN A 34 -0.03 7.60 -23.90
C ASN A 34 -1.54 7.66 -24.13
N TYR A 35 -2.33 8.00 -23.12
CA TYR A 35 -3.77 8.17 -23.25
C TYR A 35 -4.12 9.31 -24.21
N GLU A 36 -3.53 10.49 -24.02
CA GLU A 36 -3.75 11.70 -24.83
C GLU A 36 -3.39 11.48 -26.31
N HIS A 37 -2.35 10.69 -26.58
CA HIS A 37 -1.89 10.40 -27.94
C HIS A 37 -2.57 9.17 -28.57
N GLY A 38 -3.62 8.62 -27.95
CA GLY A 38 -4.36 7.47 -28.46
C GLY A 38 -3.60 6.14 -28.40
N LYS A 39 -2.50 6.08 -27.64
CA LYS A 39 -1.66 4.89 -27.42
C LYS A 39 -2.18 4.07 -26.24
N TYR A 40 -3.46 3.73 -26.26
CA TYR A 40 -4.18 3.17 -25.10
C TYR A 40 -3.59 1.86 -24.58
N GLN A 41 -3.02 1.02 -25.44
CA GLN A 41 -2.35 -0.21 -25.01
C GLN A 41 -1.14 0.06 -24.10
N PHE A 42 -0.36 1.10 -24.40
CA PHE A 42 0.75 1.52 -23.56
C PHE A 42 0.28 2.28 -22.31
N ALA A 43 -0.81 3.04 -22.42
CA ALA A 43 -1.46 3.65 -21.25
C ALA A 43 -1.87 2.56 -20.24
N PHE A 44 -2.48 1.46 -20.70
CA PHE A 44 -2.81 0.33 -19.83
C PHE A 44 -1.59 -0.28 -19.12
N ILE A 45 -0.45 -0.42 -19.80
CA ILE A 45 0.76 -0.96 -19.18
C ILE A 45 1.21 -0.05 -18.02
N ALA A 46 1.27 1.26 -18.26
CA ALA A 46 1.65 2.22 -17.22
C ALA A 46 0.68 2.19 -16.03
N TYR A 47 -0.63 2.14 -16.30
CA TYR A 47 -1.65 2.06 -15.26
C TYR A 47 -1.62 0.73 -14.49
N HIS A 48 -1.34 -0.39 -15.15
CA HIS A 48 -1.11 -1.69 -14.50
C HIS A 48 0.08 -1.66 -13.55
N LEU A 49 1.16 -0.93 -13.89
CA LEU A 49 2.30 -0.76 -12.99
C LEU A 49 1.94 0.08 -11.75
N LEU A 50 1.06 1.08 -11.88
CA LEU A 50 0.51 1.79 -10.71
C LEU A 50 -0.30 0.84 -9.83
N PHE A 51 -1.14 -0.01 -10.43
CA PHE A 51 -1.88 -1.05 -9.71
C PHE A 51 -0.94 -2.02 -8.97
N MET A 52 0.12 -2.51 -9.62
CA MET A 52 1.09 -3.39 -8.96
C MET A 52 1.84 -2.68 -7.84
N THR A 53 2.11 -1.38 -8.00
CA THR A 53 2.73 -0.57 -6.95
C THR A 53 1.82 -0.46 -5.72
N TYR A 54 0.52 -0.19 -5.93
CA TYR A 54 -0.48 -0.27 -4.86
C TYR A 54 -0.45 -1.63 -4.16
N VAL A 55 -0.45 -2.73 -4.91
CA VAL A 55 -0.39 -4.09 -4.36
C VAL A 55 0.84 -4.27 -3.47
N TYR A 56 2.02 -3.83 -3.91
CA TYR A 56 3.25 -3.96 -3.11
C TYR A 56 3.22 -3.15 -1.82
N PHE A 57 2.68 -1.93 -1.84
CA PHE A 57 2.47 -1.16 -0.61
C PHE A 57 1.48 -1.85 0.34
N GLN A 58 0.41 -2.47 -0.20
CA GLN A 58 -0.51 -3.23 0.63
C GLN A 58 0.13 -4.46 1.27
N LEU A 59 0.92 -5.22 0.51
CA LEU A 59 1.64 -6.38 1.06
C LEU A 59 2.64 -5.95 2.13
N TRP A 60 3.31 -4.82 1.94
CA TRP A 60 4.21 -4.27 2.95
C TRP A 60 3.46 -3.91 4.24
N LYS A 61 2.28 -3.27 4.15
CA LYS A 61 1.45 -2.96 5.32
C LYS A 61 0.97 -4.22 6.04
N ILE A 62 0.52 -5.24 5.30
CA ILE A 62 0.14 -6.53 5.88
C ILE A 62 1.33 -7.17 6.59
N TYR A 63 2.53 -7.14 6.01
CA TYR A 63 3.75 -7.62 6.64
C TYR A 63 4.09 -6.84 7.93
N ALA A 64 4.03 -5.51 7.89
CA ALA A 64 4.36 -4.66 9.03
C ALA A 64 3.41 -4.91 10.22
N VAL A 65 2.14 -5.18 9.92
CA VAL A 65 1.10 -5.42 10.93
C VAL A 65 1.08 -6.88 11.40
N TYR A 66 1.16 -7.85 10.50
CA TYR A 66 1.01 -9.28 10.80
C TYR A 66 2.30 -10.05 10.53
N THR A 67 3.44 -9.53 11.00
CA THR A 67 4.79 -10.03 10.66
C THR A 67 4.94 -11.55 10.83
N ASP A 68 4.52 -12.10 11.97
CA ASP A 68 4.67 -13.53 12.25
C ASP A 68 3.85 -14.41 11.31
N ASP A 69 2.60 -14.03 11.05
CA ASP A 69 1.72 -14.80 10.16
C ASP A 69 2.12 -14.64 8.70
N PHE A 70 2.59 -13.44 8.32
CA PHE A 70 3.19 -13.20 7.02
C PHE A 70 4.42 -14.11 6.83
N ARG A 71 5.34 -14.14 7.79
CA ARG A 71 6.54 -15.01 7.75
C ARG A 71 6.23 -16.50 7.76
N LYS A 72 5.12 -16.95 8.37
CA LYS A 72 4.66 -18.33 8.21
C LYS A 72 4.10 -18.59 6.80
N SER A 73 3.42 -17.59 6.22
CA SER A 73 2.75 -17.72 4.93
C SER A 73 3.71 -17.80 3.74
N ILE A 74 4.95 -17.28 3.86
CA ILE A 74 5.94 -17.34 2.77
C ILE A 74 6.51 -18.77 2.55
N LEU A 75 6.18 -19.73 3.42
CA LEU A 75 6.54 -21.14 3.24
C LEU A 75 5.90 -21.67 1.95
N GLY A 76 6.72 -21.84 0.90
CA GLY A 76 6.28 -22.21 -0.46
C GLY A 76 6.47 -21.11 -1.51
N PHE A 77 6.97 -19.94 -1.12
CA PHE A 77 7.27 -18.79 -1.98
C PHE A 77 8.78 -18.51 -1.98
N GLN A 78 9.56 -19.39 -2.62
CA GLN A 78 11.03 -19.41 -2.52
C GLN A 78 11.71 -18.04 -2.71
N PRO A 79 11.37 -17.23 -3.74
CA PRO A 79 12.01 -15.92 -3.91
C PRO A 79 11.81 -14.96 -2.72
N ILE A 80 10.63 -15.00 -2.09
CA ILE A 80 10.34 -14.19 -0.91
C ILE A 80 10.98 -14.80 0.33
N HIS A 81 10.93 -16.12 0.48
CA HIS A 81 11.62 -16.82 1.56
C HIS A 81 13.12 -16.50 1.58
N ASP A 82 13.81 -16.61 0.45
CA ASP A 82 15.24 -16.31 0.32
C ASP A 82 15.56 -14.84 0.62
N LEU A 83 14.66 -13.93 0.21
CA LEU A 83 14.74 -12.51 0.56
C LEU A 83 14.71 -12.32 2.09
N PHE A 84 13.80 -12.98 2.80
CA PHE A 84 13.70 -12.87 4.26
C PHE A 84 14.88 -13.50 4.97
N GLU A 85 15.37 -14.66 4.51
CA GLU A 85 16.59 -15.27 5.05
C GLU A 85 17.82 -14.36 4.87
N ASP A 86 17.96 -13.74 3.70
CA ASP A 86 19.04 -12.80 3.44
C ASP A 86 18.93 -11.53 4.30
N LEU A 87 17.72 -10.99 4.48
CA LEU A 87 17.46 -9.87 5.39
C LEU A 87 17.86 -10.22 6.83
N ASP A 88 17.44 -11.38 7.34
CA ASP A 88 17.77 -11.83 8.70
C ASP A 88 19.27 -12.03 8.87
N ARG A 89 19.94 -12.60 7.86
CA ARG A 89 21.40 -12.77 7.85
C ARG A 89 22.12 -11.41 7.87
N ARG A 90 21.73 -10.47 7.01
CA ARG A 90 22.32 -9.12 6.97
C ARG A 90 22.07 -8.35 8.26
N ASN A 91 20.87 -8.46 8.84
CA ASN A 91 20.53 -7.78 10.08
C ASN A 91 21.29 -8.34 11.29
N LYS A 92 21.54 -9.65 11.35
CA LYS A 92 22.45 -10.24 12.36
C LYS A 92 23.87 -9.70 12.23
N GLN A 93 24.36 -9.57 11.00
CA GLN A 93 25.70 -9.01 10.75
C GLN A 93 25.76 -7.53 11.13
N ASN A 94 24.81 -6.72 10.67
CA ASN A 94 24.76 -5.29 10.96
C ASN A 94 24.66 -5.03 12.46
N GLN A 95 23.86 -5.83 13.18
CA GLN A 95 23.78 -5.73 14.64
C GLN A 95 25.12 -6.05 15.33
N ALA A 96 25.86 -7.04 14.85
CA ALA A 96 27.18 -7.37 15.39
C ALA A 96 28.24 -6.28 15.10
N GLU A 97 28.10 -5.56 13.99
CA GLU A 97 29.02 -4.51 13.54
C GLU A 97 28.59 -3.09 13.97
N GLY A 98 27.42 -2.93 14.60
CA GLY A 98 26.84 -1.63 14.95
C GLY A 98 26.30 -0.83 13.76
N ASN A 99 26.05 -1.48 12.63
CA ASN A 99 25.48 -0.86 11.43
C ASN A 99 23.94 -0.80 11.51
N PRO A 100 23.29 0.15 10.80
CA PRO A 100 21.83 0.21 10.71
C PRO A 100 21.22 -1.08 10.14
N LEU A 101 20.06 -1.48 10.66
CA LEU A 101 19.34 -2.65 10.14
C LEU A 101 18.76 -2.35 8.74
N VAL A 102 18.82 -3.35 7.87
CA VAL A 102 18.15 -3.32 6.56
C VAL A 102 16.66 -3.57 6.77
N GLN A 103 15.85 -2.67 6.21
CA GLN A 103 14.40 -2.77 6.20
C GLN A 103 13.91 -3.42 4.92
N LEU A 104 12.80 -4.15 5.00
CA LEU A 104 12.09 -4.64 3.82
C LEU A 104 11.49 -3.44 3.07
N TYR A 105 11.67 -3.39 1.76
CA TYR A 105 11.14 -2.36 0.89
C TYR A 105 9.90 -2.88 0.12
N PRO A 106 8.82 -2.12 -0.09
CA PRO A 106 7.63 -2.63 -0.80
C PRO A 106 7.94 -3.28 -2.15
N PHE A 107 8.84 -2.69 -2.94
CA PHE A 107 9.19 -3.25 -4.25
C PHE A 107 10.04 -4.53 -4.17
N ASP A 108 10.54 -4.95 -3.00
CA ASP A 108 11.17 -6.27 -2.86
C ASP A 108 10.19 -7.42 -3.19
N PHE A 109 8.88 -7.19 -3.05
CA PHE A 109 7.86 -8.17 -3.45
C PHE A 109 7.85 -8.44 -4.96
N SER A 110 8.44 -7.58 -5.79
CA SER A 110 8.56 -7.81 -7.23
C SER A 110 9.51 -8.96 -7.58
N LYS A 111 10.29 -9.47 -6.61
CA LYS A 111 11.13 -10.67 -6.77
C LYS A 111 10.29 -11.93 -7.01
N GLU A 112 9.04 -11.92 -6.55
CA GLU A 112 8.07 -12.97 -6.83
C GLU A 112 7.17 -12.56 -8.00
N LYS A 113 6.67 -13.56 -8.73
CA LYS A 113 5.78 -13.32 -9.87
C LYS A 113 4.54 -12.58 -9.41
N GLU A 114 4.10 -11.59 -10.19
CA GLU A 114 2.91 -10.80 -9.88
C GLU A 114 1.68 -11.67 -9.58
N SER A 115 1.48 -12.75 -10.34
CA SER A 115 0.34 -13.65 -10.11
C SER A 115 0.44 -14.41 -8.79
N THR A 116 1.66 -14.62 -8.30
CA THR A 116 1.93 -15.36 -7.08
C THR A 116 1.78 -14.45 -5.87
N VAL A 117 2.30 -13.21 -5.90
CA VAL A 117 2.18 -12.27 -4.77
C VAL A 117 0.74 -11.95 -4.38
N MET A 118 -0.21 -12.02 -5.33
CA MET A 118 -1.64 -11.85 -5.03
C MET A 118 -2.14 -12.84 -3.97
N MET A 119 -1.49 -14.00 -3.81
CA MET A 119 -1.89 -15.00 -2.82
C MET A 119 -1.70 -14.52 -1.37
N PHE A 120 -0.84 -13.54 -1.11
CA PHE A 120 -0.67 -12.99 0.23
C PHE A 120 -1.94 -12.26 0.73
N PHE A 121 -2.86 -11.87 -0.16
CA PHE A 121 -4.15 -11.32 0.27
C PHE A 121 -5.07 -12.35 0.94
N TYR A 122 -4.73 -13.65 0.94
CA TYR A 122 -5.41 -14.61 1.83
C TYR A 122 -5.29 -14.22 3.32
N LEU A 123 -4.20 -13.53 3.71
CA LEU A 123 -3.98 -13.07 5.08
C LEU A 123 -5.01 -12.04 5.54
N ILE A 124 -5.65 -11.34 4.61
CA ILE A 124 -6.71 -10.35 4.88
C ILE A 124 -8.09 -10.85 4.44
N GLY A 125 -8.25 -12.17 4.29
CA GLY A 125 -9.55 -12.80 4.02
C GLY A 125 -10.02 -12.73 2.57
N CYS A 126 -9.15 -12.41 1.61
CA CYS A 126 -9.51 -12.53 0.19
C CYS A 126 -9.58 -14.01 -0.23
N ASP A 127 -10.75 -14.49 -0.60
CA ASP A 127 -10.95 -15.89 -1.01
C ASP A 127 -10.36 -16.22 -2.41
N LYS A 128 -10.37 -17.51 -2.76
CA LYS A 128 -9.83 -18.01 -4.03
C LYS A 128 -10.47 -17.36 -5.27
N SER A 129 -11.75 -17.00 -5.21
CA SER A 129 -12.43 -16.32 -6.31
C SER A 129 -11.88 -14.92 -6.49
N LYS A 130 -11.72 -14.16 -5.40
CA LYS A 130 -11.12 -12.80 -5.44
C LYS A 130 -9.69 -12.85 -5.95
N ILE A 131 -8.87 -13.74 -5.41
CA ILE A 131 -7.50 -13.96 -5.90
C ILE A 131 -7.48 -14.29 -7.40
N GLY A 132 -8.41 -15.12 -7.87
CA GLY A 132 -8.57 -15.43 -9.30
C GLY A 132 -8.84 -14.20 -10.16
N LYS A 133 -9.70 -13.28 -9.67
CA LYS A 133 -9.96 -11.99 -10.34
C LYS A 133 -8.71 -11.11 -10.37
N TYR A 134 -7.98 -10.97 -9.27
CA TYR A 134 -6.75 -10.15 -9.23
C TYR A 134 -5.70 -10.66 -10.23
N LYS A 135 -5.50 -12.00 -10.28
CA LYS A 135 -4.61 -12.63 -11.26
C LYS A 135 -5.05 -12.44 -12.71
N SER A 136 -6.32 -12.16 -12.98
CA SER A 136 -6.80 -11.91 -14.34
C SER A 136 -6.24 -10.62 -14.95
N LEU A 137 -6.06 -9.56 -14.16
CA LEU A 137 -5.44 -8.31 -14.63
C LEU A 137 -4.00 -8.53 -15.12
N ILE A 138 -3.23 -9.35 -14.39
CA ILE A 138 -1.86 -9.70 -14.77
C ILE A 138 -1.85 -10.49 -16.08
N ARG A 139 -2.82 -11.40 -16.26
CA ARG A 139 -2.98 -12.14 -17.51
C ARG A 139 -3.31 -11.20 -18.66
N ASP A 140 -4.22 -10.26 -18.47
CA ASP A 140 -4.57 -9.24 -19.46
C ASP A 140 -3.33 -8.42 -19.85
N ARG A 141 -2.54 -7.95 -18.88
CA ARG A 141 -1.27 -7.26 -19.13
C ARG A 141 -0.29 -8.12 -19.91
N ASN A 142 -0.10 -9.37 -19.52
CA ASN A 142 0.84 -10.25 -20.23
C ASN A 142 0.42 -10.45 -21.69
N ASN A 143 -0.88 -10.66 -21.93
CA ASN A 143 -1.42 -10.87 -23.28
C ASN A 143 -1.16 -9.67 -24.21
N ILE A 144 -1.26 -8.45 -23.71
CA ILE A 144 -1.09 -7.22 -24.51
C ILE A 144 0.36 -6.73 -24.59
N ALA A 145 1.23 -7.18 -23.68
CA ALA A 145 2.66 -6.86 -23.73
C ALA A 145 3.43 -7.71 -24.76
N HIS A 146 2.87 -8.83 -25.21
CA HIS A 146 3.47 -9.66 -26.24
C HIS A 146 3.36 -9.00 -27.63
N ALA A 147 4.45 -8.97 -28.39
CA ALA A 147 4.52 -8.47 -29.75
C ALA A 147 3.84 -9.45 -30.75
N ASN A 148 2.53 -9.65 -30.61
CA ASN A 148 1.72 -10.55 -31.43
C ASN A 148 0.99 -9.85 -32.59
N GLY A 149 1.19 -8.53 -32.76
CA GLY A 149 0.59 -7.72 -33.81
C GLY A 149 -0.88 -7.32 -33.58
N GLN A 150 -1.45 -7.62 -32.41
CA GLN A 150 -2.84 -7.29 -32.08
C GLN A 150 -2.91 -6.10 -31.11
N LEU A 151 -3.79 -5.15 -31.43
CA LEU A 151 -4.17 -4.08 -30.52
C LEU A 151 -5.50 -4.44 -29.84
N VAL A 152 -5.50 -4.49 -28.51
CA VAL A 152 -6.69 -4.81 -27.71
C VAL A 152 -7.42 -3.55 -27.29
N TYR A 153 -6.68 -2.52 -26.88
CA TYR A 153 -7.22 -1.22 -26.49
C TYR A 153 -6.99 -0.25 -27.64
N VAL A 154 -8.04 0.00 -28.44
CA VAL A 154 -7.97 0.81 -29.67
C VAL A 154 -8.77 2.11 -29.58
N SER A 155 -9.56 2.27 -28.52
CA SER A 155 -10.33 3.47 -28.23
C SER A 155 -10.21 3.87 -26.76
N SER A 156 -10.49 5.15 -26.45
CA SER A 156 -10.55 5.64 -25.07
C SER A 156 -11.53 4.82 -24.22
N LYS A 157 -12.67 4.44 -24.79
CA LYS A 157 -13.66 3.59 -24.12
C LYS A 157 -13.08 2.26 -23.64
N ASP A 158 -12.18 1.63 -24.40
CA ASP A 158 -11.60 0.33 -24.03
C ASP A 158 -10.69 0.46 -22.80
N ILE A 159 -9.87 1.51 -22.76
CA ILE A 159 -8.99 1.78 -21.62
C ILE A 159 -9.77 2.29 -20.41
N ASP A 160 -10.78 3.16 -20.60
CA ASP A 160 -11.62 3.69 -19.52
C ASP A 160 -12.31 2.54 -18.77
N GLN A 161 -12.88 1.58 -19.50
CA GLN A 161 -13.48 0.38 -18.91
C GLN A 161 -12.47 -0.46 -18.13
N LYS A 162 -11.24 -0.56 -18.62
CA LYS A 162 -10.17 -1.32 -17.96
C LYS A 162 -9.66 -0.62 -16.70
N VAL A 163 -9.53 0.71 -16.73
CA VAL A 163 -9.19 1.54 -15.57
C VAL A 163 -10.27 1.41 -14.50
N GLU A 164 -11.55 1.51 -14.87
CA GLU A 164 -12.67 1.31 -13.94
C GLU A 164 -12.64 -0.08 -13.30
N GLN A 165 -12.31 -1.13 -14.09
CA GLN A 165 -12.14 -2.49 -13.56
C GLN A 165 -10.99 -2.57 -12.55
N ILE A 166 -9.85 -1.92 -12.82
CA ILE A 166 -8.71 -1.87 -11.90
C ILE A 166 -9.10 -1.16 -10.61
N LEU A 167 -9.72 0.02 -10.69
CA LEU A 167 -10.13 0.79 -9.51
C LEU A 167 -11.12 0.02 -8.62
N LYS A 168 -12.06 -0.71 -9.21
CA LYS A 168 -12.95 -1.61 -8.46
C LYS A 168 -12.20 -2.71 -7.70
N LEU A 169 -11.13 -3.25 -8.28
CA LEU A 169 -10.31 -4.27 -7.61
C LEU A 169 -9.40 -3.65 -6.54
N VAL A 170 -8.89 -2.44 -6.78
CA VAL A 170 -8.16 -1.66 -5.76
C VAL A 170 -9.05 -1.40 -4.55
N GLU A 171 -10.29 -0.95 -4.77
CA GLU A 171 -11.31 -0.73 -3.74
C GLU A 171 -11.68 -2.04 -3.02
N GLU A 172 -11.89 -3.15 -3.74
CA GLU A 172 -12.17 -4.47 -3.16
C GLU A 172 -11.02 -4.89 -2.22
N ILE A 173 -9.76 -4.78 -2.66
CA ILE A 173 -8.58 -5.08 -1.82
C ILE A 173 -8.52 -4.13 -0.62
N GLN A 174 -8.75 -2.83 -0.81
CA GLN A 174 -8.69 -1.84 0.27
C GLN A 174 -9.73 -2.13 1.35
N SER A 175 -10.93 -2.56 0.95
CA SER A 175 -12.00 -2.93 1.90
C SER A 175 -11.58 -4.10 2.80
N HIS A 176 -10.83 -5.07 2.26
CA HIS A 176 -10.26 -6.17 3.03
C HIS A 176 -9.08 -5.74 3.91
N SER A 177 -8.39 -4.66 3.57
CA SER A 177 -7.28 -4.10 4.36
C SER A 177 -7.72 -3.19 5.51
N CYS A 178 -9.03 -3.00 5.75
CA CYS A 178 -9.55 -2.12 6.80
C CYS A 178 -8.97 -2.46 8.18
N ASP A 179 -8.97 -3.74 8.56
CA ASP A 179 -8.44 -4.17 9.85
C ASP A 179 -6.93 -4.02 9.93
N THR A 180 -6.21 -4.20 8.81
CA THR A 180 -4.77 -3.91 8.71
C THR A 180 -4.48 -2.44 9.03
N ALA A 181 -5.23 -1.50 8.46
CA ALA A 181 -5.04 -0.07 8.71
C ALA A 181 -5.33 0.29 10.18
N LYS A 182 -6.43 -0.24 10.74
CA LYS A 182 -6.77 -0.04 12.16
C LYS A 182 -5.72 -0.60 13.10
N GLU A 183 -5.28 -1.83 12.88
CA GLU A 183 -4.26 -2.47 13.71
C GLU A 183 -2.91 -1.75 13.59
N CYS A 184 -2.54 -1.26 12.40
CA CYS A 184 -1.38 -0.40 12.21
C CYS A 184 -1.47 0.86 13.09
N PHE A 185 -2.62 1.52 13.11
CA PHE A 185 -2.85 2.71 13.93
C PHE A 185 -2.81 2.40 15.43
N ILE A 186 -3.44 1.30 15.87
CA ILE A 186 -3.39 0.85 17.26
C ILE A 186 -1.94 0.60 17.70
N LYS A 187 -1.13 -0.08 16.88
CA LYS A 187 0.28 -0.34 17.18
C LYS A 187 1.10 0.94 17.30
N PHE A 188 0.90 1.88 16.37
CA PHE A 188 1.52 3.20 16.45
C PHE A 188 1.17 3.92 17.76
N LEU A 189 -0.13 3.99 18.11
CA LEU A 189 -0.55 4.63 19.36
C LEU A 189 0.06 3.96 20.59
N LYS A 190 0.13 2.63 20.62
CA LYS A 190 0.69 1.89 21.76
C LYS A 190 2.20 2.05 21.90
N ASN A 191 2.94 2.08 20.79
CA ASN A 191 4.39 2.08 20.81
C ASN A 191 4.99 3.49 20.83
N ASP A 192 4.27 4.48 20.28
CA ASP A 192 4.86 5.77 19.89
C ASP A 192 4.12 6.98 20.47
N SER A 193 3.24 6.77 21.46
CA SER A 193 2.50 7.87 22.12
C SER A 193 3.28 8.59 23.23
N ASP A 194 4.19 7.91 23.93
CA ASP A 194 4.90 8.48 25.09
C ASP A 194 5.85 9.63 24.66
N PRO A 195 5.63 10.87 25.11
CA PRO A 195 6.47 12.03 24.77
C PRO A 195 7.94 11.88 25.18
N ASN A 196 8.25 10.99 26.12
CA ASN A 196 9.62 10.77 26.59
C ASN A 196 10.41 9.81 25.71
N THR A 197 9.73 8.99 24.90
CA THR A 197 10.38 7.94 24.10
C THR A 197 10.10 8.06 22.61
N ARG A 198 9.05 8.79 22.20
CA ARG A 198 8.70 8.99 20.80
C ARG A 198 9.77 9.76 20.03
N GLU A 199 9.83 9.54 18.73
CA GLU A 199 10.87 10.11 17.85
C GLU A 199 10.72 11.63 17.69
N TYR A 200 9.50 12.15 17.65
CA TYR A 200 9.20 13.57 17.43
C TYR A 200 8.38 14.16 18.57
N ILE A 201 8.83 15.32 19.08
CA ILE A 201 8.15 16.03 20.17
C ILE A 201 6.86 16.69 19.70
N ASP A 202 6.75 17.05 18.42
CA ASP A 202 5.52 17.57 17.85
C ASP A 202 4.60 16.44 17.42
N ASP A 203 3.31 16.53 17.77
CA ASP A 203 2.32 15.47 17.46
C ASP A 203 2.15 15.30 15.95
N GLN A 204 2.21 16.40 15.20
CA GLN A 204 1.98 16.38 13.77
C GLN A 204 3.18 15.80 13.02
N ASP A 205 4.40 16.12 13.44
CA ASP A 205 5.61 15.46 12.93
C ASP A 205 5.62 13.97 13.27
N GLN A 206 5.23 13.60 14.51
CA GLN A 206 5.13 12.19 14.92
C GLN A 206 4.16 11.41 14.04
N ILE A 207 2.97 11.97 13.78
CA ILE A 207 1.99 11.38 12.87
C ILE A 207 2.55 11.31 11.45
N ASN A 208 3.10 12.39 10.94
CA ASN A 208 3.52 12.48 9.55
C ASN A 208 4.70 11.56 9.20
N GLU A 209 5.69 11.50 10.06
CA GLU A 209 6.94 10.81 9.78
C GLU A 209 6.88 9.35 10.23
N VAL A 210 6.33 9.08 11.41
CA VAL A 210 6.29 7.71 11.96
C VAL A 210 5.07 6.94 11.50
N LEU A 211 3.85 7.51 11.59
CA LEU A 211 2.65 6.83 11.10
C LEU A 211 2.56 6.91 9.57
N ILE A 212 2.39 8.11 9.00
CA ILE A 212 2.02 8.26 7.58
C ILE A 212 3.15 7.81 6.65
N ARG A 213 4.33 8.42 6.75
CA ARG A 213 5.49 8.06 5.91
C ARG A 213 6.07 6.70 6.32
N GLY A 214 6.23 6.48 7.63
CA GLY A 214 6.81 5.25 8.17
C GLY A 214 6.06 3.99 7.77
N HIS A 215 4.73 4.07 7.61
CA HIS A 215 3.88 2.93 7.27
C HIS A 215 3.22 2.99 5.88
N TYR A 216 3.61 3.94 5.03
CA TYR A 216 3.05 4.11 3.68
C TYR A 216 1.51 4.23 3.68
N ILE A 217 0.98 5.04 4.60
CA ILE A 217 -0.46 5.21 4.79
C ILE A 217 -1.03 6.05 3.64
N SER A 218 -2.10 5.53 3.02
CA SER A 218 -2.88 6.21 1.99
C SER A 218 -4.04 7.01 2.59
N LEU A 219 -4.66 7.87 1.79
CA LEU A 219 -5.87 8.60 2.22
C LEU A 219 -7.01 7.64 2.62
N LYS A 220 -7.18 6.54 1.88
CA LYS A 220 -8.19 5.53 2.19
C LYS A 220 -7.89 4.78 3.48
N ASP A 221 -6.62 4.58 3.84
CA ASP A 221 -6.26 4.03 5.15
C ASP A 221 -6.59 5.02 6.27
N VAL A 222 -6.23 6.31 6.12
CA VAL A 222 -6.57 7.36 7.10
C VAL A 222 -8.08 7.38 7.33
N THR A 223 -8.88 7.30 6.28
CA THR A 223 -10.36 7.23 6.39
C THR A 223 -10.81 6.08 7.31
N GLN A 224 -10.14 4.92 7.26
CA GLN A 224 -10.45 3.80 8.17
C GLN A 224 -9.98 4.07 9.60
N MET A 225 -8.83 4.72 9.77
CA MET A 225 -8.28 5.09 11.08
C MET A 225 -9.15 6.13 11.78
N LEU A 226 -9.71 7.11 11.06
CA LEU A 226 -10.63 8.11 11.61
C LEU A 226 -11.92 7.49 12.16
N ASN A 227 -12.31 6.32 11.67
CA ASN A 227 -13.48 5.57 12.16
C ASN A 227 -13.16 4.67 13.38
N PHE A 228 -11.92 4.68 13.88
CA PHE A 228 -11.52 3.91 15.06
C PHE A 228 -12.02 4.59 16.34
N ASP A 229 -12.68 3.83 17.22
CA ASP A 229 -13.07 4.32 18.54
C ASP A 229 -11.89 4.27 19.50
N ILE A 230 -11.19 5.40 19.63
CA ILE A 230 -10.04 5.55 20.53
C ILE A 230 -10.37 5.14 21.98
N ASN A 231 -11.63 5.28 22.44
CA ASN A 231 -11.98 4.97 23.82
C ASN A 231 -11.91 3.47 24.13
N SER A 232 -11.83 2.60 23.12
CA SER A 232 -11.55 1.17 23.31
C SER A 232 -10.18 0.91 23.93
N LEU A 233 -9.27 1.91 23.91
CA LEU A 233 -7.93 1.86 24.52
C LEU A 233 -7.87 2.54 25.89
N SER A 234 -9.00 2.90 26.50
CA SER A 234 -9.05 3.65 27.78
C SER A 234 -8.41 2.95 28.98
N ALA A 235 -8.15 1.64 28.88
CA ALA A 235 -7.45 0.88 29.92
C ALA A 235 -5.92 0.99 29.84
N GLU A 236 -5.36 1.54 28.76
CA GLU A 236 -3.91 1.69 28.58
C GLU A 236 -3.38 2.84 29.46
N SER A 237 -2.18 2.66 30.04
CA SER A 237 -1.60 3.66 30.94
C SER A 237 -1.26 4.98 30.25
N THR A 238 -0.91 4.94 28.95
CA THR A 238 -0.61 6.11 28.11
C THR A 238 -1.81 6.56 27.29
N PHE A 239 -3.03 6.19 27.70
CA PHE A 239 -4.26 6.57 26.99
C PHE A 239 -4.43 8.08 26.74
N PRO A 240 -4.10 9.00 27.68
CA PRO A 240 -4.18 10.44 27.42
C PRO A 240 -3.34 10.87 26.21
N GLU A 241 -2.12 10.36 26.10
CA GLU A 241 -1.18 10.66 25.02
C GLU A 241 -1.63 10.01 23.70
N MET A 242 -2.13 8.77 23.74
CA MET A 242 -2.75 8.12 22.57
C MET A 242 -3.94 8.94 22.04
N LYS A 243 -4.79 9.43 22.95
CA LYS A 243 -5.95 10.24 22.60
C LYS A 243 -5.55 11.58 22.00
N GLN A 244 -4.46 12.18 22.48
CA GLN A 244 -3.90 13.40 21.91
C GLN A 244 -3.46 13.19 20.46
N LEU A 245 -2.66 12.15 20.16
CA LEU A 245 -2.26 11.81 18.79
C LEU A 245 -3.47 11.47 17.90
N SER A 246 -4.45 10.73 18.43
CA SER A 246 -5.68 10.44 17.68
C SER A 246 -6.46 11.71 17.32
N ASN A 247 -6.56 12.67 18.24
CA ASN A 247 -7.24 13.94 17.99
C ASN A 247 -6.48 14.80 16.98
N ALA A 248 -5.14 14.80 17.02
CA ALA A 248 -4.32 15.49 16.05
C ALA A 248 -4.53 14.93 14.63
N LEU A 249 -4.54 13.60 14.48
CA LEU A 249 -4.88 12.95 13.19
C LEU A 249 -6.28 13.35 12.70
N ILE A 250 -7.27 13.37 13.60
CA ILE A 250 -8.64 13.82 13.27
C ILE A 250 -8.63 15.27 12.83
N SER A 251 -7.96 16.17 13.55
CA SER A 251 -7.90 17.59 13.21
C SER A 251 -7.37 17.82 11.80
N ASP A 252 -6.33 17.08 11.40
CA ASP A 252 -5.66 17.25 10.11
C ASP A 252 -6.44 16.68 8.92
N TYR A 253 -7.26 15.65 9.14
CA TYR A 253 -7.92 14.91 8.05
C TYR A 253 -9.45 14.96 8.09
N ALA A 254 -10.08 15.45 9.16
CA ALA A 254 -11.54 15.58 9.24
C ALA A 254 -12.07 16.70 8.33
N GLU A 255 -11.34 17.81 8.15
CA GLU A 255 -11.72 18.87 7.21
C GLU A 255 -11.67 18.41 5.74
N ASN A 256 -10.86 17.38 5.43
CA ASN A 256 -10.75 16.79 4.10
C ASN A 256 -11.82 15.71 3.80
N ASN A 257 -12.61 15.30 4.80
CA ASN A 257 -13.61 14.23 4.67
C ASN A 257 -14.94 14.72 4.05
N GLU A 258 -15.24 16.03 4.10
CA GLU A 258 -16.41 16.61 3.42
C GLU A 258 -16.29 16.58 1.88
N LEU A 259 -15.07 16.51 1.35
CA LEU A 259 -14.80 16.37 -0.09
C LEU A 259 -14.85 14.92 -0.60
N LEU A 260 -14.84 13.92 0.30
CA LEU A 260 -14.81 12.49 -0.04
C LEU A 260 -16.19 11.81 0.04
N SER A 261 -17.22 12.57 0.45
CA SER A 261 -18.62 12.12 0.50
C SER A 261 -19.52 12.77 -0.59
N ALA A 262 -18.92 13.57 -1.47
CA ALA A 262 -19.55 14.17 -2.65
C ALA A 262 -19.08 13.49 -3.94
#